data_AF-A0A350LVD5-F1
#
_entry.id   AF-A0A350LVD5-F1
#
_cell.length_a   1.000
_cell.length_b   1.000
_cell.length_c   1.000
_cell.angle_alpha   90.00
_cell.angle_beta   90.00
_cell.angle_gamma   90.00
#
_symmetry.space_group_name_H-M   'P 1'
#
loop_
_entity.id
_entity.type
_entity.pdbx_description
1 polymer ?
#
loop_
_entity_poly.entity_id
_entity_poly.type
_entity_poly.pdbx_seq_one_letter_code
_entity_poly.pdbx_strand_id
1 'polypeptide(L)' 'ILLQVMDHGTLTDHNGRSVDFRNVVLIMTSNAGATEQAKSAVGFGRDRREG' A
#
# COMPACT_ATOMS: atom_id res chain seq x y z
N ILE A 1 -16.67 3.64 -0.38
CA ILE A 1 -16.71 2.25 0.12
C ILE A 1 -15.69 2.01 1.21
N LEU A 2 -14.38 2.14 0.97
CA LEU A 2 -13.39 1.79 2.01
C LEU A 2 -13.50 2.62 3.29
N LEU A 3 -13.76 3.94 3.17
CA LEU A 3 -14.12 4.80 4.30
C LEU A 3 -15.37 4.31 5.05
N GLN A 4 -16.39 3.85 4.34
CA GLN A 4 -17.62 3.35 4.95
C GLN A 4 -17.38 2.06 5.76
N VAL A 5 -16.44 1.22 5.32
CA VAL A 5 -16.02 0.03 6.07
C VAL A 5 -15.25 0.43 7.33
N MET A 6 -14.37 1.43 7.24
CA MET A 6 -13.60 1.93 8.39
C MET A 6 -14.48 2.65 9.42
N ASP A 7 -15.52 3.37 8.98
CA ASP A 7 -16.40 4.15 9.86
C ASP A 7 -17.52 3.30 10.47
N HIS A 8 -18.12 2.38 9.71
CA HIS A 8 -19.32 1.65 10.13
C HIS A 8 -19.05 0.18 10.48
N GLY A 9 -17.82 -0.31 10.22
CA GLY A 9 -17.43 -1.68 10.53
C GLY A 9 -18.29 -2.74 9.83
N THR A 10 -19.07 -2.38 8.82
CA THR A 10 -19.98 -3.27 8.10
C THR A 10 -20.03 -2.90 6.63
N LEU A 11 -20.10 -3.91 5.75
CA LEU A 11 -20.28 -3.70 4.32
C LEU A 11 -21.37 -4.63 3.82
N THR A 12 -22.37 -4.06 3.14
CA THR A 12 -23.40 -4.84 2.45
C THR A 12 -22.99 -5.01 0.99
N ASP A 13 -22.95 -6.25 0.51
CA ASP A 13 -22.70 -6.56 -0.90
C ASP A 13 -23.94 -6.32 -1.79
N HIS A 14 -23.79 -6.45 -3.10
CA HIS A 14 -24.89 -6.28 -4.06
C HIS A 14 -25.99 -7.34 -3.97
N ASN A 15 -25.73 -8.44 -3.27
CA ASN A 15 -26.68 -9.53 -3.03
C ASN A 15 -27.38 -9.38 -1.67
N GLY A 16 -27.18 -8.25 -0.97
CA GLY A 16 -27.81 -7.94 0.31
C GLY A 16 -27.18 -8.63 1.51
N ARG A 17 -26.03 -9.30 1.36
CA ARG A 17 -25.30 -9.90 2.49
C ARG A 17 -24.51 -8.82 3.20
N SER A 18 -24.76 -8.67 4.49
CA SER A 18 -23.99 -7.78 5.36
C SER A 18 -22.81 -8.54 5.97
N VAL A 19 -21.60 -8.01 5.81
CA VAL A 19 -20.36 -8.55 6.37
C VAL A 19 -19.87 -7.60 7.45
N ASP A 20 -19.51 -8.15 8.61
CA ASP A 20 -19.01 -7.42 9.77
C ASP A 20 -17.47 -7.42 9.81
N PHE A 21 -16.90 -6.23 9.99
CA PHE A 21 -15.46 -5.94 10.03
C PHE A 21 -14.95 -5.60 11.44
N ARG A 22 -15.79 -5.66 12.48
CA ARG A 22 -15.41 -5.37 13.88
C ARG A 22 -14.32 -6.30 14.43
N ASN A 23 -14.16 -7.49 13.86
CA ASN A 23 -13.16 -8.50 14.24
C ASN A 23 -12.16 -8.81 13.11
N VAL A 24 -11.90 -7.83 12.24
CA VAL A 24 -11.00 -7.99 11.08
C VAL A 24 -9.75 -7.13 11.23
N VAL A 25 -8.59 -7.70 10.94
CA VAL A 25 -7.35 -6.94 10.77
C VAL A 25 -7.22 -6.57 9.29
N LEU A 26 -7.43 -5.29 8.96
CA LEU A 26 -7.27 -4.79 7.61
C LEU A 26 -5.79 -4.49 7.34
N ILE A 27 -5.16 -5.29 6.47
CA ILE A 27 -3.79 -5.04 6.00
C ILE A 27 -3.88 -4.31 4.66
N MET A 28 -3.41 -3.07 4.63
CA MET A 28 -3.28 -2.29 3.40
C MET A 28 -1.81 -2.09 3.09
N THR A 29 -1.46 -2.26 1.82
CA THR A 29 -0.15 -1.94 1.29
C THR A 29 -0.31 -0.88 0.21
N SER A 30 0.64 0.04 0.13
CA SER A 30 0.71 1.03 -0.95
C SER A 30 2.02 0.85 -1.70
N ASN A 31 2.01 1.10 -3.01
CA ASN A 31 3.23 1.13 -3.82
C ASN A 31 4.01 2.45 -3.65
N ALA A 32 3.78 3.19 -2.56
CA ALA A 32 4.45 4.45 -2.28
C ALA A 32 5.97 4.25 -2.19
N GLY A 33 6.73 5.05 -2.94
CA GLY A 33 8.20 4.94 -2.99
C GLY A 33 8.74 3.84 -3.90
N ALA A 34 7.89 3.05 -4.57
CA ALA A 34 8.34 2.03 -5.51
C ALA A 34 9.18 2.61 -6.66
N THR A 35 8.83 3.80 -7.15
CA THR A 35 9.58 4.49 -8.21
C THR A 35 10.94 5.00 -7.73
N GLU A 36 11.07 5.47 -6.49
CA GLU A 36 12.35 5.92 -5.92
C GLU A 36 13.26 4.75 -5.55
N GLN A 37 12.70 3.62 -5.13
CA GLN A 37 13.44 2.37 -4.93
C GLN A 37 13.91 1.74 -6.24
N ALA A 38 13.14 1.92 -7.33
CA ALA A 38 13.50 1.41 -8.65
C ALA A 38 14.57 2.25 -9.36
N LYS A 39 14.85 3.47 -8.89
CA LYS A 39 15.95 4.29 -9.42
C LYS A 39 17.29 3.73 -8.94
N SER A 40 18.23 3.59 -9.87
CA SER A 40 19.63 3.30 -9.56
C SER A 40 20.14 4.31 -8.51
N ALA A 41 20.88 3.83 -7.51
CA ALA A 41 21.45 4.69 -6.47
C ALA A 41 22.24 5.84 -7.12
N VAL A 42 21.79 7.08 -6.89
CA VAL A 42 22.52 8.28 -7.32
C VAL A 42 23.60 8.57 -6.28
N GLY A 43 24.86 8.34 -6.65
CA GLY A 43 26.02 8.61 -5.83
C GLY A 43 27.30 8.75 -6.65
N PHE A 44 28.14 9.72 -6.30
CA PHE A 44 29.47 9.90 -6.87
C PHE A 44 30.41 8.78 -6.39
N GLY A 45 30.51 7.72 -7.19
CA GLY A 45 31.34 6.55 -6.87
C GLY A 45 31.91 5.87 -8.12
N ARG A 46 32.07 6.62 -9.22
CA ARG A 46 32.67 6.10 -10.46
C ARG A 46 33.66 7.04 -11.14
N ASP A 47 34.32 7.92 -10.38
CA ASP A 47 35.50 8.62 -10.86
C ASP A 47 36.69 8.30 -9.96
N ARG A 48 37.29 7.13 -10.16
CA ARG A 48 38.75 6.89 -10.08
C ARG A 48 39.02 5.40 -10.31
N ARG A 49 39.16 5.01 -11.57
CA ARG A 49 40.10 3.94 -11.93
C ARG A 49 41.24 4.62 -12.67
N GLU A 50 42.25 5.00 -11.90
CA GLU A 50 43.61 5.12 -12.43
C GLU A 50 44.10 3.69 -12.68
N GLY A 51 44.49 3.45 -13.92
CA GLY A 51 45.06 2.21 -14.44
C GLY A 51 45.47 2.45 -15.86
#